data_AF-A0A818XI58-F1
#
_entry.id   AF-A0A818XI58-F1
#
_cell.length_a   1.000
_cell.length_b   1.000
_cell.length_c   1.000
_cell.angle_alpha   90.00
_cell.angle_beta   90.00
_cell.angle_gamma   90.00
#
_symmetry.space_group_name_H-M   'P 1'
#
loop_
_entity.id
_entity.type
_entity.pdbx_description
1 polymer ?
#
loop_
_entity_poly.entity_id
_entity_poly.type
_entity_poly.pdbx_seq_one_letter_code
_entity_poly.pdbx_strand_id
1 'polypeptide(L)'
;MNFAFSVFVQFGPWSARTKSVESSIHNTYIQMIDAAKHFIYIENQFFIIIAQDSVVQNQIADVLFRRIERAHKNAEKFRIYVVLPLLPGFDNTNAVQGVLYFIMHSIIKGDISLFKRLEKACIPPKDYINFFSMRNHDILMGRLVNKIFYHSYNSDIRGLVSGSAHINDRSLGGNRDSEFCVVINDLEEEDGRFNGQPICGMLLGIQFKNPNNIDITDPVSDEFYSYFQDVAKQNTLIYEEVFATIPTDRTRTFAQVTAYNDMAKMKDMDPIKAYMRMHKFGSFLNHVFIFIFIKTQQKLKDIQGFVVEYSLYFLNEENYLPSMISPEVSDEFYSYFQDVAKQNTLIYEEVFATIPTDRTRTFAQVTAYNDMAKMKDMDPIKTQQKLKEIQGFVVEYPLYFLNEENDLPSMIPPGGIAPLIIWT
;
A
#
# COMPACT_ATOMS: atom_id res chain seq x y z
N MET A 1 9.16 -18.74 -16.20
CA MET A 1 8.17 -18.04 -15.35
C MET A 1 6.82 -18.70 -15.45
N ASN A 2 6.66 -19.72 -14.63
CA ASN A 2 5.35 -20.24 -14.25
C ASN A 2 4.93 -19.59 -12.94
N PHE A 3 4.12 -18.55 -13.01
CA PHE A 3 3.40 -18.08 -11.83
C PHE A 3 2.14 -18.92 -11.64
N ALA A 4 1.95 -19.46 -10.44
CA ALA A 4 0.64 -19.91 -10.01
C ALA A 4 -0.16 -18.70 -9.56
N PHE A 5 -1.09 -18.27 -10.40
CA PHE A 5 -2.17 -17.40 -9.97
C PHE A 5 -3.25 -18.28 -9.36
N SER A 6 -3.56 -18.04 -8.09
CA SER A 6 -4.71 -18.65 -7.43
C SER A 6 -5.70 -17.56 -7.07
N VAL A 7 -6.91 -17.67 -7.60
CA VAL A 7 -8.01 -16.74 -7.29
C VAL A 7 -8.75 -17.30 -6.09
N PHE A 8 -8.88 -16.46 -5.07
CA PHE A 8 -9.63 -16.75 -3.86
C PHE A 8 -10.78 -15.77 -3.76
N VAL A 9 -11.88 -16.27 -3.21
CA VAL A 9 -13.14 -15.53 -3.11
C VAL A 9 -13.73 -15.74 -1.72
N GLN A 10 -14.50 -14.76 -1.30
CA GLN A 10 -15.29 -14.82 -0.10
C GLN A 10 -16.72 -14.44 -0.43
N PHE A 11 -17.71 -15.29 -0.16
CA PHE A 11 -19.13 -14.99 -0.33
C PHE A 11 -20.02 -15.98 0.42
N GLY A 12 -21.31 -15.62 0.55
CA GLY A 12 -22.30 -16.42 1.26
C GLY A 12 -23.55 -16.66 0.41
N PRO A 13 -24.52 -17.43 0.92
CA PRO A 13 -25.77 -17.73 0.23
C PRO A 13 -26.53 -16.50 -0.24
N TRP A 14 -26.45 -15.39 0.51
CA TRP A 14 -27.19 -14.16 0.19
C TRP A 14 -26.65 -13.44 -1.06
N SER A 15 -25.34 -13.49 -1.31
CA SER A 15 -24.68 -12.73 -2.38
C SER A 15 -24.43 -13.55 -3.64
N ALA A 16 -24.12 -14.84 -3.50
CA ALA A 16 -23.79 -15.72 -4.63
C ALA A 16 -24.80 -16.87 -4.86
N ARG A 17 -25.90 -16.91 -4.08
CA ARG A 17 -26.94 -17.97 -4.15
C ARG A 17 -26.39 -19.40 -3.96
N THR A 18 -25.34 -19.53 -3.14
CA THR A 18 -24.75 -20.82 -2.78
C THR A 18 -25.44 -21.47 -1.58
N LYS A 19 -25.19 -22.76 -1.35
CA LYS A 19 -25.71 -23.47 -0.17
C LYS A 19 -24.81 -23.31 1.07
N SER A 20 -23.54 -23.00 0.86
CA SER A 20 -22.52 -22.86 1.89
C SER A 20 -21.78 -21.54 1.73
N VAL A 21 -21.11 -21.13 2.79
CA VAL A 21 -20.17 -20.01 2.77
C VAL A 21 -18.87 -20.46 2.10
N GLU A 22 -18.34 -19.62 1.23
CA GLU A 22 -16.99 -19.76 0.68
C GLU A 22 -16.07 -18.80 1.44
N SER A 23 -15.01 -19.35 2.06
CA SER A 23 -14.11 -18.62 2.96
C SER A 23 -12.63 -18.78 2.59
N SER A 24 -12.37 -18.95 1.30
CA SER A 24 -11.05 -19.28 0.80
C SER A 24 -10.01 -18.17 1.02
N ILE A 25 -10.42 -16.90 1.06
CA ILE A 25 -9.54 -15.76 1.40
C ILE A 25 -9.07 -15.86 2.84
N HIS A 26 -9.98 -16.03 3.80
CA HIS A 26 -9.63 -16.18 5.21
C HIS A 26 -8.66 -17.34 5.46
N ASN A 27 -8.94 -18.50 4.86
CA ASN A 27 -8.07 -19.68 4.95
C ASN A 27 -6.67 -19.42 4.37
N THR A 28 -6.59 -18.68 3.27
CA THR A 28 -5.32 -18.31 2.63
C THR A 28 -4.49 -17.41 3.53
N TYR A 29 -5.09 -16.37 4.13
CA TYR A 29 -4.40 -15.52 5.11
C TYR A 29 -3.82 -16.36 6.26
N ILE A 30 -4.59 -17.30 6.81
CA ILE A 30 -4.12 -18.20 7.88
C ILE A 30 -2.89 -18.98 7.42
N GLN A 31 -2.97 -19.63 6.25
CA GLN A 31 -1.89 -20.47 5.73
C GLN A 31 -0.63 -19.66 5.47
N MET A 32 -0.75 -18.48 4.88
CA MET A 32 0.38 -17.62 4.56
C MET A 32 1.08 -17.07 5.79
N ILE A 33 0.33 -16.62 6.80
CA ILE A 33 0.91 -16.15 8.06
C ILE A 33 1.63 -17.30 8.75
N ASP A 34 1.02 -18.49 8.80
CA ASP A 34 1.64 -19.66 9.44
C ASP A 34 2.89 -20.15 8.69
N ALA A 35 2.89 -20.10 7.36
CA ALA A 35 4.01 -20.51 6.52
C ALA A 35 5.14 -19.46 6.41
N ALA A 36 4.90 -18.20 6.79
CA ALA A 36 5.87 -17.11 6.65
C ALA A 36 7.19 -17.43 7.36
N LYS A 37 8.32 -17.35 6.65
CA LYS A 37 9.65 -17.71 7.20
C LYS A 37 10.38 -16.52 7.85
N HIS A 38 10.38 -15.36 7.20
CA HIS A 38 11.29 -14.26 7.56
C HIS A 38 10.58 -12.97 7.98
N PHE A 39 9.57 -12.54 7.22
CA PHE A 39 8.81 -11.36 7.58
C PHE A 39 7.40 -11.43 6.99
N ILE A 40 6.53 -10.57 7.51
CA ILE A 40 5.21 -10.28 6.96
C ILE A 40 5.12 -8.75 6.79
N TYR A 41 4.74 -8.31 5.61
CA TYR A 41 4.29 -6.93 5.38
C TYR A 41 2.77 -6.97 5.31
N ILE A 42 2.14 -6.06 6.04
CA ILE A 42 0.71 -5.80 6.10
C ILE A 42 0.45 -4.32 5.76
N GLU A 43 -0.34 -4.00 4.75
CA GLU A 43 -0.89 -2.74 4.33
C GLU A 43 -2.37 -2.94 4.02
N ASN A 44 -3.21 -2.58 5.00
CA ASN A 44 -4.64 -2.85 4.96
C ASN A 44 -5.43 -1.66 5.52
N GLN A 45 -6.65 -1.47 5.02
CA GLN A 45 -7.51 -0.38 5.52
C GLN A 45 -7.99 -0.63 6.96
N PHE A 46 -8.20 -1.90 7.34
CA PHE A 46 -8.66 -2.28 8.67
C PHE A 46 -7.76 -3.38 9.26
N PHE A 47 -7.67 -3.41 10.58
CA PHE A 47 -6.95 -4.44 11.33
C PHE A 47 -7.75 -4.82 12.57
N ILE A 48 -8.85 -5.55 12.36
CA ILE A 48 -9.81 -5.95 13.38
C ILE A 48 -9.66 -7.46 13.61
N ILE A 49 -8.86 -7.79 14.61
CA ILE A 49 -8.45 -9.14 14.98
C ILE A 49 -8.52 -9.28 16.51
N ILE A 50 -9.59 -9.85 17.03
CA ILE A 50 -9.73 -10.08 18.48
C ILE A 50 -9.93 -11.57 18.71
N ALA A 51 -9.03 -12.16 19.50
CA ALA A 51 -9.05 -13.59 19.72
C ALA A 51 -10.08 -13.99 20.77
N GLN A 52 -10.82 -15.07 20.48
CA GLN A 52 -11.81 -15.64 21.39
C GLN A 52 -12.90 -14.64 21.83
N ASP A 53 -13.20 -13.67 20.96
CA ASP A 53 -14.25 -12.68 21.20
C ASP A 53 -15.62 -13.22 20.75
N SER A 54 -16.70 -12.66 21.32
CA SER A 54 -18.07 -13.05 20.95
C SER A 54 -18.58 -12.34 19.69
N VAL A 55 -17.94 -11.24 19.27
CA VAL A 55 -18.32 -10.41 18.12
C VAL A 55 -17.35 -10.58 16.96
N VAL A 56 -16.04 -10.64 17.23
CA VAL A 56 -14.99 -10.87 16.23
C VAL A 56 -14.65 -12.36 16.17
N GLN A 57 -14.77 -12.95 14.98
CA GLN A 57 -14.70 -14.39 14.77
C GLN A 57 -13.53 -14.83 13.88
N ASN A 58 -12.92 -13.91 13.11
CA ASN A 58 -11.76 -14.25 12.29
C ASN A 58 -10.56 -14.70 13.14
N GLN A 59 -9.79 -15.63 12.59
CA GLN A 59 -8.71 -16.32 13.31
C GLN A 59 -7.33 -15.65 13.16
N ILE A 60 -7.25 -14.45 12.58
CA ILE A 60 -5.97 -13.82 12.24
C ILE A 60 -5.14 -13.50 13.50
N ALA A 61 -5.79 -13.08 14.60
CA ALA A 61 -5.11 -12.85 15.88
C ALA A 61 -4.39 -14.08 16.42
N ASP A 62 -5.03 -15.25 16.36
CA ASP A 62 -4.46 -16.50 16.87
C ASP A 62 -3.31 -17.02 16.01
N VAL A 63 -3.38 -16.82 14.70
CA VAL A 63 -2.32 -17.25 13.79
C VAL A 63 -1.10 -16.32 13.91
N LEU A 64 -1.29 -15.00 13.97
CA LEU A 64 -0.19 -14.05 14.22
C LEU A 64 0.49 -14.33 15.56
N PHE A 65 -0.29 -14.53 16.63
CA PHE A 65 0.26 -14.89 17.94
C PHE A 65 1.12 -16.16 17.87
N ARG A 66 0.59 -17.25 17.28
CA ARG A 66 1.33 -18.51 17.14
C ARG A 66 2.59 -18.36 16.29
N ARG A 67 2.53 -17.58 15.20
CA ARG A 67 3.69 -17.37 14.33
C ARG A 67 4.81 -16.61 15.04
N ILE A 68 4.46 -15.56 15.78
CA ILE A 68 5.42 -14.79 16.59
C ILE A 68 5.98 -15.67 17.71
N GLU A 69 5.12 -16.43 18.40
CA GLU A 69 5.52 -17.35 19.47
C GLU A 69 6.52 -18.40 18.95
N ARG A 70 6.27 -18.97 17.77
CA ARG A 70 7.20 -19.90 17.09
C ARG A 70 8.56 -19.24 16.84
N ALA A 71 8.58 -18.03 16.29
CA ALA A 71 9.83 -17.31 16.04
C ALA A 71 10.60 -17.07 17.35
N HIS A 72 9.89 -16.64 18.40
CA HIS A 72 10.49 -16.37 19.70
C HIS A 72 11.10 -17.62 20.34
N LYS A 73 10.33 -18.73 20.39
CA LYS A 73 10.79 -20.01 20.93
C LYS A 73 12.03 -20.55 20.19
N ASN A 74 12.10 -20.33 18.89
CA ASN A 74 13.21 -20.79 18.05
C ASN A 74 14.37 -19.78 17.95
N ALA A 75 14.29 -18.62 18.62
CA ALA A 75 15.23 -17.52 18.46
C ALA A 75 15.45 -17.09 16.99
N GLU A 76 14.39 -17.17 16.18
CA GLU A 76 14.40 -16.76 14.77
C GLU A 76 14.21 -15.24 14.66
N LYS A 77 14.98 -14.61 13.77
CA LYS A 77 14.70 -13.25 13.33
C LYS A 77 13.45 -13.25 12.46
N PHE A 78 12.37 -12.66 12.99
CA PHE A 78 11.10 -12.55 12.31
C PHE A 78 10.46 -11.19 12.58
N ARG A 79 10.02 -10.48 11.54
CA ARG A 79 9.47 -9.12 11.66
C ARG A 79 8.13 -8.99 10.92
N ILE A 80 7.18 -8.28 11.51
CA ILE A 80 5.88 -7.96 10.95
C ILE A 80 5.74 -6.45 10.89
N TYR A 81 5.53 -5.92 9.70
CA TYR A 81 5.26 -4.50 9.46
C TYR A 81 3.79 -4.37 9.15
N VAL A 82 3.07 -3.52 9.89
CA VAL A 82 1.65 -3.24 9.64
C VAL A 82 1.48 -1.77 9.35
N VAL A 83 0.94 -1.42 8.19
CA VAL A 83 0.67 -0.06 7.72
C VAL A 83 -0.84 0.11 7.65
N LEU A 84 -1.37 0.99 8.48
CA LEU A 84 -2.81 1.28 8.57
C LEU A 84 -3.05 2.76 8.28
N PRO A 85 -4.23 3.18 7.78
CA PRO A 85 -4.61 4.58 7.76
C PRO A 85 -4.64 5.16 9.19
N LEU A 86 -4.12 6.37 9.40
CA LEU A 86 -4.10 7.00 10.73
C LEU A 86 -5.50 7.11 11.36
N LEU A 87 -6.51 7.36 10.54
CA LEU A 87 -7.91 7.32 10.93
C LEU A 87 -8.72 6.53 9.90
N PRO A 88 -9.77 5.80 10.33
CA PRO A 88 -10.77 5.27 9.43
C PRO A 88 -11.35 6.36 8.50
N GLY A 89 -11.50 6.04 7.20
CA GLY A 89 -11.99 6.96 6.17
C GLY A 89 -13.51 7.17 6.17
N PHE A 90 -14.07 7.58 7.32
CA PHE A 90 -15.50 7.88 7.45
C PHE A 90 -15.73 9.35 7.81
N ASP A 91 -16.78 9.94 7.24
CA ASP A 91 -17.21 11.31 7.58
C ASP A 91 -17.92 11.39 8.95
N ASN A 92 -18.35 10.24 9.47
CA ASN A 92 -19.09 10.14 10.72
C ASN A 92 -18.13 9.85 11.89
N THR A 93 -18.01 10.81 12.83
CA THR A 93 -17.11 10.73 14.00
C THR A 93 -17.37 9.51 14.87
N ASN A 94 -18.63 9.18 15.01
CA ASN A 94 -19.13 8.03 15.71
C ASN A 94 -18.59 6.76 15.00
N ALA A 95 -18.70 6.66 13.66
CA ALA A 95 -18.19 5.52 12.90
C ALA A 95 -16.67 5.37 13.02
N VAL A 96 -15.95 6.49 12.96
CA VAL A 96 -14.51 6.55 13.22
C VAL A 96 -14.19 5.99 14.61
N GLN A 97 -14.90 6.41 15.66
CA GLN A 97 -14.70 5.92 17.03
C GLN A 97 -15.01 4.42 17.17
N GLY A 98 -16.10 3.94 16.56
CA GLY A 98 -16.49 2.53 16.60
C GLY A 98 -15.43 1.62 15.97
N VAL A 99 -14.93 1.97 14.78
CA VAL A 99 -13.87 1.21 14.11
C VAL A 99 -12.55 1.32 14.89
N LEU A 100 -12.18 2.52 15.33
CA LEU A 100 -10.95 2.73 16.10
C LEU A 100 -10.96 1.91 17.39
N TYR A 101 -12.11 1.81 18.06
CA TYR A 101 -12.30 0.95 19.23
C TYR A 101 -11.87 -0.49 18.93
N PHE A 102 -12.38 -1.09 17.85
CA PHE A 102 -12.05 -2.47 17.50
C PHE A 102 -10.59 -2.64 17.05
N ILE A 103 -10.02 -1.69 16.30
CA ILE A 103 -8.59 -1.70 15.94
C ILE A 103 -7.73 -1.67 17.21
N MET A 104 -8.05 -0.78 18.17
CA MET A 104 -7.28 -0.68 19.41
C MET A 104 -7.39 -1.95 20.28
N HIS A 105 -8.57 -2.56 20.35
CA HIS A 105 -8.78 -3.83 21.06
C HIS A 105 -8.10 -5.02 20.37
N SER A 106 -7.85 -4.91 19.07
CA SER A 106 -7.09 -5.90 18.32
C SER A 106 -5.59 -5.84 18.65
N ILE A 107 -5.06 -4.62 18.76
CA ILE A 107 -3.61 -4.39 18.89
C ILE A 107 -3.16 -4.42 20.36
N ILE A 108 -3.69 -3.53 21.21
CA ILE A 108 -3.09 -3.23 22.53
C ILE A 108 -4.08 -3.15 23.70
N LYS A 109 -5.37 -2.96 23.44
CA LYS A 109 -6.39 -2.68 24.46
C LYS A 109 -7.16 -3.94 24.87
N GLY A 110 -7.30 -4.17 26.17
CA GLY A 110 -7.99 -5.34 26.71
C GLY A 110 -7.10 -6.59 26.79
N ASP A 111 -7.48 -7.50 27.68
CA ASP A 111 -6.68 -8.66 28.09
C ASP A 111 -6.39 -9.69 27.00
N ILE A 112 -7.19 -9.66 25.94
CA ILE A 112 -7.16 -10.58 24.79
C ILE A 112 -6.57 -9.95 23.53
N SER A 113 -6.13 -8.68 23.58
CA SER A 113 -5.41 -8.02 22.48
C SER A 113 -4.09 -8.72 22.16
N LEU A 114 -3.61 -8.57 20.92
CA LEU A 114 -2.39 -9.24 20.47
C LEU A 114 -1.18 -8.90 21.37
N PHE A 115 -0.98 -7.62 21.70
CA PHE A 115 0.15 -7.21 22.55
C PHE A 115 0.03 -7.79 23.96
N LYS A 116 -1.15 -7.73 24.58
CA LYS A 116 -1.33 -8.27 25.94
C LYS A 116 -1.12 -9.78 25.99
N ARG A 117 -1.52 -10.51 24.95
CA ARG A 117 -1.27 -11.95 24.83
C ARG A 117 0.22 -12.26 24.71
N LEU A 118 0.95 -11.52 23.87
CA LEU A 118 2.41 -11.66 23.71
C LEU A 118 3.15 -11.32 25.01
N GLU A 119 2.78 -10.22 25.67
CA GLU A 119 3.35 -9.82 26.97
C GLU A 119 3.12 -10.89 28.05
N LYS A 120 1.91 -11.48 28.12
CA LYS A 120 1.60 -12.60 29.04
C LYS A 120 2.43 -13.85 28.76
N ALA A 121 2.86 -14.04 27.52
CA ALA A 121 3.77 -15.11 27.11
C ALA A 121 5.26 -14.74 27.27
N CYS A 122 5.56 -13.60 27.91
CA CYS A 122 6.91 -13.04 28.05
C CYS A 122 7.60 -12.71 26.72
N ILE A 123 6.83 -12.43 25.66
CA ILE A 123 7.34 -12.04 24.34
C ILE A 123 7.20 -10.53 24.18
N PRO A 124 8.29 -9.77 24.00
CA PRO A 124 8.21 -8.33 23.73
C PRO A 124 7.58 -8.08 22.35
N PRO A 125 6.37 -7.49 22.25
CA PRO A 125 5.67 -7.39 20.96
C PRO A 125 6.43 -6.56 19.92
N LYS A 126 7.06 -5.46 20.36
CA LYS A 126 7.77 -4.49 19.50
C LYS A 126 8.99 -5.09 18.79
N ASP A 127 9.52 -6.20 19.29
CA ASP A 127 10.62 -6.92 18.64
C ASP A 127 10.12 -7.65 17.40
N TYR A 128 8.83 -8.01 17.32
CA TYR A 128 8.29 -8.84 16.26
C TYR A 128 7.27 -8.14 15.37
N ILE A 129 6.49 -7.19 15.90
CA ILE A 129 5.43 -6.52 15.16
C ILE A 129 5.40 -5.02 15.47
N ASN A 130 5.38 -4.20 14.43
CA ASN A 130 5.23 -2.75 14.54
C ASN A 130 4.13 -2.21 13.61
N PHE A 131 3.52 -1.12 14.08
CA PHE A 131 2.42 -0.46 13.40
C PHE A 131 2.86 0.94 12.94
N PHE A 132 2.60 1.20 11.68
CA PHE A 132 2.98 2.41 10.97
C PHE A 132 1.76 2.96 10.25
N SER A 133 1.91 4.19 9.80
CA SER A 133 0.98 4.82 8.88
C SER A 133 1.72 5.68 7.88
N MET A 134 0.97 6.35 7.01
CA MET A 134 1.51 7.26 6.03
C MET A 134 0.89 8.64 6.16
N ARG A 135 1.73 9.67 6.08
CA ARG A 135 1.35 11.07 6.07
C ARG A 135 2.18 11.84 5.05
N ASN A 136 1.57 12.85 4.42
CA ASN A 136 2.25 13.78 3.53
C ASN A 136 1.93 15.24 3.94
N HIS A 137 2.69 16.19 3.41
CA HIS A 137 2.41 17.62 3.49
C HIS A 137 2.61 18.31 2.14
N ASP A 138 1.95 19.44 1.96
CA ASP A 138 2.07 20.27 0.76
C ASP A 138 1.66 21.72 1.06
N ILE A 139 1.82 22.62 0.09
CA ILE A 139 1.34 24.00 0.13
C ILE A 139 0.10 24.12 -0.75
N LEU A 140 -1.07 24.26 -0.12
CA LEU A 140 -2.33 24.50 -0.81
C LEU A 140 -2.74 25.96 -0.64
N MET A 141 -2.85 26.69 -1.76
CA MET A 141 -3.23 28.12 -1.78
C MET A 141 -2.35 28.98 -0.86
N GLY A 142 -1.04 28.73 -0.86
CA GLY A 142 -0.07 29.45 -0.02
C GLY A 142 -0.13 29.10 1.47
N ARG A 143 -0.95 28.13 1.88
CA ARG A 143 -1.01 27.61 3.24
C ARG A 143 -0.42 26.22 3.30
N LEU A 144 0.41 25.99 4.30
CA LEU A 144 0.94 24.67 4.58
C LEU A 144 -0.19 23.76 5.07
N VAL A 145 -0.34 22.60 4.44
CA VAL A 145 -1.35 21.59 4.76
C VAL A 145 -0.70 20.22 4.90
N ASN A 146 -1.35 19.31 5.63
CA ASN A 146 -0.96 17.90 5.69
C ASN A 146 -2.12 17.02 5.20
N LYS A 147 -1.77 15.83 4.71
CA LYS A 147 -2.69 14.82 4.19
C LYS A 147 -2.38 13.48 4.81
N ILE A 148 -3.43 12.78 5.22
CA ILE A 148 -3.38 11.38 5.64
C ILE A 148 -3.69 10.54 4.40
N PHE A 149 -2.93 9.45 4.21
CA PHE A 149 -3.26 8.50 3.15
C PHE A 149 -4.41 7.60 3.63
N TYR A 150 -5.51 7.62 2.87
CA TYR A 150 -6.54 6.60 2.95
C TYR A 150 -6.21 5.56 1.90
N HIS A 151 -5.94 4.34 2.35
CA HIS A 151 -5.57 3.25 1.47
C HIS A 151 -6.78 2.80 0.63
N SER A 152 -6.57 2.48 -0.64
CA SER A 152 -7.64 2.06 -1.56
C SER A 152 -7.44 0.66 -2.16
N TYR A 153 -6.28 0.01 -1.97
CA TYR A 153 -5.98 -1.29 -2.59
C TYR A 153 -4.99 -2.11 -1.77
N ASN A 154 -5.47 -3.08 -0.98
CA ASN A 154 -4.69 -3.96 -0.10
C ASN A 154 -3.56 -4.68 -0.88
N SER A 155 -2.32 -4.62 -0.41
CA SER A 155 -1.18 -5.27 -1.06
C SER A 155 -0.26 -5.92 -0.03
N ASP A 156 -0.30 -7.26 0.15
CA ASP A 156 0.48 -7.90 1.22
C ASP A 156 0.96 -9.33 1.06
N ILE A 157 2.00 -9.59 1.87
CA ILE A 157 2.72 -10.83 2.18
C ILE A 157 3.49 -11.41 0.97
N ARG A 158 4.73 -11.87 1.19
CA ARG A 158 5.51 -12.58 0.17
C ARG A 158 4.71 -13.79 -0.32
N GLY A 159 4.36 -13.79 -1.61
CA GLY A 159 3.21 -14.48 -2.18
C GLY A 159 2.04 -13.50 -2.34
N LEU A 160 2.18 -12.46 -3.18
CA LEU A 160 1.31 -11.29 -3.20
C LEU A 160 -0.17 -11.67 -3.12
N VAL A 161 -0.83 -11.39 -2.00
CA VAL A 161 -2.29 -11.37 -1.90
C VAL A 161 -2.73 -9.95 -2.20
N SER A 162 -3.33 -9.76 -3.37
CA SER A 162 -3.91 -8.48 -3.75
C SER A 162 -5.41 -8.67 -3.94
N GLY A 163 -6.22 -7.82 -3.31
CA GLY A 163 -7.66 -7.98 -3.40
C GLY A 163 -8.45 -6.96 -2.59
N SER A 164 -9.77 -7.15 -2.57
CA SER A 164 -10.71 -6.25 -1.91
C SER A 164 -10.87 -6.54 -0.42
N ALA A 165 -10.52 -7.74 0.05
CA ALA A 165 -10.75 -8.16 1.42
C ALA A 165 -9.89 -7.38 2.44
N HIS A 166 -10.56 -6.75 3.39
CA HIS A 166 -9.92 -6.15 4.55
C HIS A 166 -9.68 -7.17 5.67
N ILE A 167 -8.77 -6.87 6.61
CA ILE A 167 -8.58 -7.69 7.81
C ILE A 167 -9.66 -7.32 8.84
N ASN A 168 -10.86 -7.85 8.63
CA ASN A 168 -12.03 -7.72 9.49
C ASN A 168 -13.01 -8.89 9.18
N ASP A 169 -14.00 -9.15 10.04
CA ASP A 169 -15.01 -10.18 9.81
C ASP A 169 -15.96 -9.84 8.66
N ARG A 170 -16.19 -8.55 8.38
CA ARG A 170 -16.97 -8.10 7.22
C ARG A 170 -16.46 -8.68 5.91
N SER A 171 -15.15 -8.71 5.70
CA SER A 171 -14.49 -9.27 4.53
C SER A 171 -14.11 -10.75 4.71
N LEU A 172 -13.71 -11.19 5.91
CA LEU A 172 -13.18 -12.55 6.14
C LEU A 172 -14.20 -13.57 6.67
N GLY A 173 -15.41 -13.14 7.04
CA GLY A 173 -16.46 -14.01 7.58
C GLY A 173 -17.30 -14.72 6.52
N GLY A 174 -17.31 -14.20 5.28
CA GLY A 174 -17.95 -14.77 4.09
C GLY A 174 -19.47 -14.78 4.05
N ASN A 175 -20.14 -14.72 5.19
CA ASN A 175 -21.58 -14.46 5.23
C ASN A 175 -21.94 -12.96 5.28
N ARG A 176 -20.94 -12.09 5.08
CA ARG A 176 -21.07 -10.63 5.06
C ARG A 176 -20.72 -10.13 3.66
N ASP A 177 -19.73 -9.26 3.48
CA ASP A 177 -19.39 -8.72 2.17
C ASP A 177 -18.80 -9.80 1.25
N SER A 178 -18.95 -9.60 -0.07
CA SER A 178 -18.38 -10.49 -1.07
C SER A 178 -17.07 -9.92 -1.58
N GLU A 179 -16.01 -10.71 -1.49
CA GLU A 179 -14.64 -10.27 -1.73
C GLU A 179 -13.93 -11.19 -2.71
N PHE A 180 -12.88 -10.67 -3.35
CA PHE A 180 -11.97 -11.48 -4.14
C PHE A 180 -10.52 -11.07 -3.86
N CYS A 181 -9.62 -12.05 -3.93
CA CYS A 181 -8.18 -11.86 -3.86
C CYS A 181 -7.50 -12.72 -4.92
N VAL A 182 -6.35 -12.27 -5.40
CA VAL A 182 -5.44 -13.06 -6.20
C VAL A 182 -4.19 -13.28 -5.37
N VAL A 183 -3.81 -14.54 -5.20
CA VAL A 183 -2.49 -14.91 -4.67
C VAL A 183 -1.60 -15.23 -5.84
N ILE A 184 -0.43 -14.62 -5.85
CA ILE A 184 0.60 -14.87 -6.84
C ILE A 184 1.71 -15.67 -6.16
N ASN A 185 1.77 -16.96 -6.49
CA ASN A 185 2.83 -17.85 -6.04
C ASN A 185 3.83 -18.06 -7.18
N ASP A 186 5.10 -17.99 -6.84
CA ASP A 186 6.17 -18.38 -7.76
C ASP A 186 6.32 -19.91 -7.71
N LEU A 187 6.29 -20.59 -8.87
CA LEU A 187 6.37 -22.06 -8.95
C LEU A 187 7.76 -22.58 -9.32
N GLU A 188 8.72 -21.71 -9.62
CA GLU A 188 10.06 -22.09 -10.10
C GLU A 188 11.14 -21.63 -9.10
N GLU A 189 11.77 -22.57 -8.41
CA GLU A 189 13.15 -22.41 -7.94
C GLU A 189 14.05 -22.98 -9.04
N GLU A 190 14.52 -22.18 -10.01
CA GLU A 190 15.44 -22.65 -11.07
C GLU A 190 16.89 -22.21 -10.84
N ASP A 191 17.81 -23.11 -11.24
CA ASP A 191 19.26 -22.90 -11.31
C ASP A 191 19.60 -21.86 -12.40
N GLY A 192 20.02 -20.66 -12.01
CA GLY A 192 20.45 -19.59 -12.91
C GLY A 192 21.98 -19.55 -13.13
N ARG A 193 22.44 -18.74 -14.08
CA ARG A 193 23.86 -18.37 -14.22
C ARG A 193 24.04 -16.86 -14.08
N PHE A 194 25.15 -16.47 -13.46
CA PHE A 194 25.64 -15.10 -13.32
C PHE A 194 27.09 -15.06 -13.78
N ASN A 195 27.34 -14.41 -14.92
CA ASN A 195 28.67 -14.28 -15.51
C ASN A 195 29.32 -15.64 -15.78
N GLY A 196 28.56 -16.55 -16.42
CA GLY A 196 28.98 -17.93 -16.69
C GLY A 196 29.06 -18.87 -15.48
N GLN A 197 28.86 -18.38 -14.25
CA GLN A 197 28.88 -19.18 -13.02
C GLN A 197 27.46 -19.50 -12.55
N PRO A 198 27.18 -20.71 -12.04
CA PRO A 198 25.86 -21.04 -11.51
C PRO A 198 25.56 -20.23 -10.24
N ILE A 199 24.38 -19.62 -10.18
CA ILE A 199 23.83 -18.96 -8.99
C ILE A 199 22.40 -19.44 -8.73
N CYS A 200 22.01 -19.42 -7.45
CA CYS A 200 20.62 -19.53 -7.04
C CYS A 200 20.09 -18.10 -6.82
N GLY A 201 19.29 -17.57 -7.73
CA GLY A 201 18.82 -16.18 -7.66
C GLY A 201 18.07 -15.70 -8.91
N MET A 202 16.99 -14.97 -8.66
CA MET A 202 15.92 -14.56 -9.59
C MET A 202 16.40 -13.71 -10.78
N LEU A 203 15.83 -13.97 -11.95
CA LEU A 203 15.67 -12.95 -12.99
C LEU A 203 14.22 -12.87 -13.46
N LEU A 204 13.67 -11.64 -13.49
CA LEU A 204 12.28 -11.35 -13.83
C LEU A 204 12.02 -11.69 -15.31
N GLY A 205 11.18 -12.70 -15.54
CA GLY A 205 10.72 -13.18 -16.84
C GLY A 205 9.81 -12.19 -17.54
N ILE A 206 10.42 -11.39 -18.39
CA ILE A 206 9.75 -10.65 -19.45
C ILE A 206 9.73 -11.56 -20.69
N GLN A 207 8.55 -11.79 -21.29
CA GLN A 207 8.46 -12.34 -22.63
C GLN A 207 9.03 -11.33 -23.64
N PHE A 208 10.28 -11.57 -24.08
CA PHE A 208 10.83 -10.92 -25.25
C PHE A 208 10.32 -11.62 -26.51
N LYS A 209 9.80 -10.85 -27.46
CA LYS A 209 9.92 -11.28 -28.86
C LYS A 209 11.43 -11.32 -29.09
N ASN A 210 12.03 -12.48 -29.34
CA ASN A 210 13.46 -12.64 -29.57
C ASN A 210 13.74 -12.85 -31.08
N PRO A 211 13.53 -11.83 -31.93
CA PRO A 211 13.67 -11.98 -33.38
C PRO A 211 15.12 -12.26 -33.81
N ASN A 212 16.09 -11.99 -32.92
CA ASN A 212 17.52 -12.09 -33.20
C ASN A 212 18.17 -13.37 -32.65
N ASN A 213 17.38 -14.27 -32.07
CA ASN A 213 17.83 -15.57 -31.54
C ASN A 213 18.93 -15.46 -30.46
N ILE A 214 18.88 -14.39 -29.66
CA ILE A 214 19.81 -14.10 -28.56
C ILE A 214 19.58 -15.08 -27.41
N ASP A 215 20.64 -15.54 -26.75
CA ASP A 215 20.50 -16.40 -25.57
C ASP A 215 19.94 -15.60 -24.39
N ILE A 216 18.66 -15.78 -24.11
CA ILE A 216 17.94 -15.08 -23.04
C ILE A 216 18.07 -15.78 -21.67
N THR A 217 18.82 -16.89 -21.60
CA THR A 217 18.99 -17.68 -20.38
C THR A 217 20.18 -17.24 -19.52
N ASP A 218 21.11 -16.44 -20.07
CA ASP A 218 22.17 -15.75 -19.34
C ASP A 218 21.95 -14.23 -19.37
N PRO A 219 21.19 -13.70 -18.40
CA PRO A 219 20.73 -12.32 -18.45
C PRO A 219 21.77 -11.27 -18.05
N VAL A 220 22.96 -11.72 -17.65
CA VAL A 220 24.11 -10.85 -17.40
C VAL A 220 25.19 -11.01 -18.47
N SER A 221 24.92 -11.79 -19.51
CA SER A 221 25.75 -11.75 -20.72
C SER A 221 25.69 -10.35 -21.34
N ASP A 222 26.83 -9.85 -21.82
CA ASP A 222 26.90 -8.54 -22.46
C ASP A 222 25.93 -8.43 -23.65
N GLU A 223 25.69 -9.55 -24.34
CA GLU A 223 24.78 -9.66 -25.49
C GLU A 223 23.31 -9.51 -25.09
N PHE A 224 22.85 -10.24 -24.07
CA PHE A 224 21.48 -10.09 -23.57
C PHE A 224 21.28 -8.74 -22.88
N TYR A 225 22.24 -8.30 -22.08
CA TYR A 225 22.15 -7.04 -21.33
C TYR A 225 22.01 -5.85 -22.27
N SER A 226 22.83 -5.79 -23.33
CA SER A 226 22.74 -4.74 -24.36
C SER A 226 21.38 -4.78 -25.07
N TYR A 227 20.93 -5.96 -25.46
CA TYR A 227 19.61 -6.14 -26.10
C TYR A 227 18.45 -5.72 -25.19
N PHE A 228 18.50 -6.11 -23.92
CA PHE A 228 17.49 -5.76 -22.92
C PHE A 228 17.38 -4.24 -22.74
N GLN A 229 18.52 -3.55 -22.64
CA GLN A 229 18.58 -2.09 -22.53
C GLN A 229 18.00 -1.40 -23.78
N ASP A 230 18.35 -1.87 -24.97
CA ASP A 230 17.85 -1.30 -26.22
C ASP A 230 16.33 -1.45 -26.36
N VAL A 231 15.79 -2.64 -26.02
CA VAL A 231 14.34 -2.89 -26.03
C VAL A 231 13.62 -2.01 -25.00
N ALA A 232 14.14 -1.94 -23.78
CA ALA A 232 13.58 -1.11 -22.70
C ALA A 232 13.50 0.36 -23.11
N LYS A 233 14.60 0.88 -23.67
CA LYS A 233 14.71 2.27 -24.12
C LYS A 233 13.76 2.57 -25.28
N GLN A 234 13.70 1.70 -26.29
CA GLN A 234 12.81 1.89 -27.43
C GLN A 234 11.33 1.87 -27.02
N ASN A 235 10.94 0.91 -26.19
CA ASN A 235 9.58 0.84 -25.67
C ASN A 235 9.23 2.08 -24.85
N THR A 236 10.10 2.54 -23.94
CA THR A 236 9.89 3.77 -23.15
C THR A 236 9.64 4.96 -24.05
N LEU A 237 10.46 5.17 -25.09
CA LEU A 237 10.30 6.28 -26.03
C LEU A 237 8.96 6.22 -26.76
N ILE A 238 8.51 5.03 -27.18
CA ILE A 238 7.21 4.85 -27.84
C ILE A 238 6.06 5.15 -26.86
N TYR A 239 6.11 4.64 -25.63
CA TYR A 239 5.08 4.87 -24.61
C TYR A 239 4.98 6.35 -24.23
N GLU A 240 6.12 7.02 -23.99
CA GLU A 240 6.16 8.46 -23.70
C GLU A 240 5.61 9.29 -24.85
N GLU A 241 5.90 8.91 -26.11
CA GLU A 241 5.42 9.67 -27.26
C GLU A 241 3.91 9.50 -27.48
N VAL A 242 3.40 8.27 -27.35
CA VAL A 242 2.01 7.92 -27.65
C VAL A 242 1.06 8.31 -26.53
N PHE A 243 1.42 8.03 -25.27
CA PHE A 243 0.51 8.17 -24.13
C PHE A 243 0.90 9.30 -23.18
N ALA A 244 2.06 9.94 -23.39
CA ALA A 244 2.60 10.93 -22.46
C ALA A 244 2.59 10.40 -21.01
N THR A 245 3.10 9.17 -20.84
CA THR A 245 3.11 8.45 -19.57
C THR A 245 3.87 9.20 -18.48
N ILE A 246 3.42 8.99 -17.25
CA ILE A 246 4.11 9.34 -16.01
C ILE A 246 4.22 8.03 -15.21
N PRO A 247 5.35 7.71 -14.55
CA PRO A 247 6.60 8.50 -14.43
C PRO A 247 7.38 8.67 -15.76
N THR A 248 8.19 9.74 -15.88
CA THR A 248 9.03 10.04 -17.06
C THR A 248 10.27 10.86 -16.66
N ASP A 249 11.45 10.55 -17.19
CA ASP A 249 12.70 11.28 -16.88
C ASP A 249 12.74 12.71 -17.44
N ARG A 250 11.72 13.09 -18.20
CA ARG A 250 11.51 14.45 -18.70
C ARG A 250 10.97 15.38 -17.61
N THR A 251 10.46 14.85 -16.49
CA THR A 251 9.87 15.64 -15.42
C THR A 251 10.53 15.34 -14.08
N ARG A 252 11.43 16.22 -13.67
CA ARG A 252 12.23 16.11 -12.44
C ARG A 252 11.59 16.80 -11.24
N THR A 253 10.57 17.64 -11.47
CA THR A 253 9.83 18.37 -10.43
C THR A 253 8.32 18.26 -10.61
N PHE A 254 7.55 18.43 -9.53
CA PHE A 254 6.08 18.43 -9.59
C PHE A 254 5.53 19.52 -10.53
N ALA A 255 6.22 20.67 -10.63
CA ALA A 255 5.89 21.72 -11.57
C ALA A 255 6.04 21.24 -13.02
N GLN A 256 7.10 20.51 -13.33
CA GLN A 256 7.30 19.89 -14.65
C GLN A 256 6.28 18.79 -14.92
N VAL A 257 5.90 17.98 -13.92
CA VAL A 257 4.82 16.99 -14.03
C VAL A 257 3.50 17.65 -14.37
N THR A 258 3.17 18.76 -13.71
CA THR A 258 1.94 19.52 -13.97
C THR A 258 1.93 20.09 -15.40
N ALA A 259 3.02 20.73 -15.82
CA ALA A 259 3.17 21.26 -17.18
C ALA A 259 3.12 20.15 -18.25
N TYR A 260 3.74 19.01 -17.97
CA TYR A 260 3.73 17.83 -18.86
C TYR A 260 2.35 17.21 -18.96
N ASN A 261 1.61 17.10 -17.85
CA ASN A 261 0.21 16.66 -17.84
C ASN A 261 -0.71 17.61 -18.61
N ASP A 262 -0.49 18.92 -18.52
CA ASP A 262 -1.30 19.88 -19.26
C ASP A 262 -1.01 19.84 -20.77
N MET A 263 0.25 19.58 -21.15
CA MET A 263 0.60 19.24 -22.55
C MET A 263 0.03 17.88 -22.99
N ALA A 264 0.00 16.88 -22.10
CA ALA A 264 -0.57 15.57 -22.36
C ALA A 264 -2.09 15.64 -22.59
N LYS A 265 -2.83 16.41 -21.79
CA LYS A 265 -4.27 16.67 -21.97
C LYS A 265 -4.61 17.34 -23.31
N MET A 266 -3.66 18.04 -23.94
CA MET A 266 -3.83 18.55 -25.31
C MET A 266 -3.64 17.46 -26.39
N LYS A 267 -2.89 16.40 -26.09
CA LYS A 267 -2.74 15.20 -26.94
C LYS A 267 -3.83 14.15 -26.66
N ASP A 268 -4.37 14.12 -25.45
CA ASP A 268 -5.35 13.15 -24.96
C ASP A 268 -6.76 13.53 -25.44
N MET A 269 -6.92 13.52 -26.76
CA MET A 269 -8.22 13.42 -27.38
C MET A 269 -8.50 11.93 -27.55
N ASP A 270 -9.05 11.33 -26.49
CA ASP A 270 -9.65 9.99 -26.46
C ASP A 270 -10.19 9.64 -27.87
N PRO A 271 -9.67 8.57 -28.53
CA PRO A 271 -10.04 8.23 -29.90
C PRO A 271 -11.55 8.12 -30.10
N ILE A 272 -12.30 7.72 -29.06
CA ILE A 272 -13.75 7.62 -29.06
C ILE A 272 -14.39 9.01 -28.99
N LYS A 273 -13.89 9.92 -28.14
CA LYS A 273 -14.34 11.34 -28.11
C LYS A 273 -13.97 12.10 -29.37
N ALA A 274 -12.83 11.77 -30.00
CA ALA A 274 -12.40 12.31 -31.27
C ALA A 274 -13.30 11.81 -32.43
N TYR A 275 -13.61 10.52 -32.47
CA TYR A 275 -14.58 9.93 -33.40
C TYR A 275 -15.98 10.53 -33.23
N MET A 276 -16.45 10.75 -32.00
CA MET A 276 -17.72 11.43 -31.74
C MET A 276 -17.72 12.91 -32.18
N ARG A 277 -16.56 13.59 -32.16
CA ARG A 277 -16.40 14.96 -32.71
C ARG A 277 -16.30 14.98 -34.24
N MET A 278 -15.74 13.95 -34.88
CA MET A 278 -15.63 13.80 -36.35
C MET A 278 -17.00 13.81 -37.06
N HIS A 279 -18.06 13.29 -36.42
CA HIS A 279 -19.41 13.34 -37.00
C HIS A 279 -20.09 14.73 -36.91
N LYS A 280 -19.46 15.72 -36.27
CA LYS A 280 -19.98 17.10 -36.18
C LYS A 280 -19.28 18.11 -37.09
N PHE A 281 -18.09 17.83 -37.63
CA PHE A 281 -17.34 18.74 -38.50
C PHE A 281 -16.84 18.04 -39.77
N GLY A 282 -16.96 18.72 -40.92
CA GLY A 282 -16.79 18.15 -42.27
C GLY A 282 -15.43 17.52 -42.62
N SER A 283 -15.37 16.95 -43.83
CA SER A 283 -14.45 15.90 -44.30
C SER A 283 -12.94 16.12 -44.18
N PHE A 284 -12.45 17.35 -44.00
CA PHE A 284 -11.01 17.65 -43.94
C PHE A 284 -10.35 17.22 -42.62
N LEU A 285 -11.05 17.37 -41.49
CA LEU A 285 -10.53 16.94 -40.17
C LEU A 285 -10.40 15.41 -40.07
N ASN A 286 -11.25 14.67 -40.80
CA ASN A 286 -11.24 13.21 -40.78
C ASN A 286 -9.93 12.62 -41.29
N HIS A 287 -9.32 13.20 -42.34
CA HIS A 287 -8.06 12.69 -42.88
C HIS A 287 -6.89 12.90 -41.92
N VAL A 288 -6.86 14.03 -41.19
CA VAL A 288 -5.81 14.31 -40.20
C VAL A 288 -5.92 13.35 -39.01
N PHE A 289 -7.14 13.09 -38.52
CA PHE A 289 -7.35 12.13 -37.42
C PHE A 289 -7.04 10.69 -37.81
N ILE A 290 -7.47 10.25 -39.00
CA ILE A 290 -7.13 8.93 -39.53
C ILE A 290 -5.61 8.79 -39.69
N PHE A 291 -4.93 9.82 -40.17
CA PHE A 291 -3.48 9.83 -40.29
C PHE A 291 -2.77 9.72 -38.94
N ILE A 292 -3.21 10.48 -37.93
CA ILE A 292 -2.68 10.39 -36.55
C ILE A 292 -2.94 8.99 -35.98
N PHE A 293 -4.14 8.45 -36.12
CA PHE A 293 -4.50 7.12 -35.63
C PHE A 293 -3.68 6.01 -36.30
N ILE A 294 -3.50 6.05 -37.62
CA ILE A 294 -2.66 5.09 -38.36
C ILE A 294 -1.21 5.20 -37.89
N LYS A 295 -0.68 6.42 -37.74
CA LYS A 295 0.70 6.64 -37.27
C LYS A 295 0.90 6.11 -35.84
N THR A 296 -0.08 6.30 -34.96
CA THR A 296 -0.06 5.73 -33.60
C THR A 296 -0.10 4.20 -33.63
N GLN A 297 -1.00 3.60 -34.42
CA GLN A 297 -1.08 2.15 -34.57
C GLN A 297 0.18 1.53 -35.20
N GLN A 298 0.87 2.24 -36.09
CA GLN A 298 2.16 1.81 -36.63
C GLN A 298 3.22 1.79 -35.53
N LYS A 299 3.34 2.85 -34.73
CA LYS A 299 4.32 2.92 -33.63
C LYS A 299 4.10 1.87 -32.55
N LEU A 300 2.84 1.58 -32.21
CA LEU A 300 2.51 0.54 -31.22
C LEU A 300 2.89 -0.87 -31.70
N LYS A 301 3.02 -1.11 -33.00
CA LYS A 301 3.50 -2.39 -33.54
C LYS A 301 5.01 -2.58 -33.37
N ASP A 302 5.75 -1.49 -33.21
CA ASP A 302 7.21 -1.50 -33.02
C ASP A 302 7.61 -1.82 -31.57
N ILE A 303 6.64 -1.90 -30.64
CA ILE A 303 6.85 -2.31 -29.25
C ILE A 303 7.21 -3.81 -29.19
N GLN A 304 8.32 -4.11 -28.52
CA GLN A 304 8.83 -5.47 -28.36
C GLN A 304 8.78 -5.90 -26.89
N GLY A 305 7.85 -6.80 -26.54
CA GLY A 305 7.65 -7.24 -25.16
C GLY A 305 7.03 -6.15 -24.28
N PHE A 306 7.27 -6.21 -22.97
CA PHE A 306 6.67 -5.31 -21.97
C PHE A 306 7.70 -4.49 -21.17
N VAL A 307 8.99 -4.61 -21.49
CA VAL A 307 10.05 -3.89 -20.77
C VAL A 307 10.04 -2.43 -21.15
N VAL A 308 10.12 -1.57 -20.15
CA VAL A 308 10.39 -0.14 -20.29
C VAL A 308 11.49 0.21 -19.29
N GLU A 309 12.31 1.20 -19.63
CA GLU A 309 13.21 1.83 -18.66
C GLU A 309 12.38 2.43 -17.51
N TYR A 310 12.79 2.13 -16.29
CA TYR A 310 12.29 2.84 -15.13
C TYR A 310 12.82 4.26 -15.14
N SER A 311 11.96 5.24 -14.89
CA SER A 311 12.36 6.65 -14.87
C SER A 311 13.14 6.98 -13.59
N LEU A 312 14.48 7.06 -13.70
CA LEU A 312 15.40 7.31 -12.58
C LEU A 312 15.50 8.79 -12.18
N TYR A 313 15.22 9.67 -13.14
CA TYR A 313 15.23 11.13 -12.98
C TYR A 313 13.83 11.70 -12.82
N PHE A 314 12.79 10.89 -13.00
CA PHE A 314 11.44 11.32 -12.68
C PHE A 314 11.40 11.79 -11.23
N LEU A 315 11.00 13.04 -11.04
CA LEU A 315 10.76 13.59 -9.72
C LEU A 315 12.01 13.57 -8.81
N ASN A 316 13.22 13.38 -9.37
CA ASN A 316 14.44 13.18 -8.59
C ASN A 316 15.07 14.49 -8.06
N GLU A 317 14.60 15.63 -8.54
CA GLU A 317 14.94 16.95 -7.99
C GLU A 317 13.96 17.33 -6.86
N GLU A 318 12.98 16.48 -6.59
CA GLU A 318 12.15 16.51 -5.39
C GLU A 318 12.62 15.38 -4.45
N ASN A 319 12.57 15.62 -3.14
CA ASN A 319 13.02 14.65 -2.15
C ASN A 319 11.97 13.56 -1.92
N TYR A 320 11.92 12.56 -2.80
CA TYR A 320 11.35 11.24 -2.48
C TYR A 320 12.49 10.32 -2.03
N LEU A 321 12.24 9.42 -1.10
CA LEU A 321 13.23 8.57 -0.42
C LEU A 321 14.32 7.95 -1.34
N PRO A 322 15.53 7.65 -0.80
CA PRO A 322 16.58 6.95 -1.53
C PRO A 322 16.10 5.58 -2.03
N SER A 323 16.51 5.24 -3.27
CA SER A 323 16.52 3.93 -3.93
C SER A 323 15.96 2.74 -3.14
N MET A 324 14.95 2.07 -3.69
CA MET A 324 14.41 0.77 -3.26
C MET A 324 15.48 -0.17 -2.68
N ILE A 325 15.53 -0.27 -1.35
CA ILE A 325 16.28 -1.30 -0.62
C ILE A 325 15.30 -2.45 -0.39
N SER A 326 15.66 -3.66 -0.80
CA SER A 326 14.91 -4.87 -0.41
C SER A 326 14.80 -4.89 1.11
N PRO A 327 13.62 -5.14 1.71
CA PRO A 327 13.51 -5.24 3.16
C PRO A 327 14.27 -6.49 3.61
N GLU A 328 15.57 -6.32 3.86
CA GLU A 328 16.37 -7.30 4.58
C GLU A 328 15.85 -7.30 6.01
N VAL A 329 15.63 -8.48 6.59
CA VAL A 329 15.22 -8.65 8.00
C VAL A 329 16.41 -8.35 8.94
N SER A 330 17.29 -7.45 8.53
CA SER A 330 18.43 -6.99 9.32
C SER A 330 17.93 -6.10 10.45
N ASP A 331 18.63 -6.14 11.58
CA ASP A 331 18.25 -5.31 12.72
C ASP A 331 18.50 -3.83 12.39
N GLU A 332 19.51 -3.56 11.56
CA GLU A 332 19.85 -2.24 11.05
C GLU A 332 18.71 -1.61 10.23
N PHE A 333 18.13 -2.36 9.27
CA PHE A 333 17.01 -1.86 8.48
C PHE A 333 15.77 -1.65 9.35
N TYR A 334 15.49 -2.60 10.25
CA TYR A 334 14.35 -2.50 11.15
C TYR A 334 14.43 -1.27 12.06
N SER A 335 15.59 -1.04 12.68
CA SER A 335 15.83 0.16 13.50
C SER A 335 15.77 1.44 12.68
N TYR A 336 16.39 1.48 11.51
CA TYR A 336 16.33 2.64 10.61
C TYR A 336 14.87 3.01 10.25
N PHE A 337 14.05 2.02 9.88
CA PHE A 337 12.66 2.25 9.52
C PHE A 337 11.84 2.82 10.69
N GLN A 338 12.07 2.30 11.90
CA GLN A 338 11.45 2.83 13.14
C GLN A 338 11.92 4.26 13.44
N ASP A 339 13.21 4.55 13.30
CA ASP A 339 13.77 5.88 13.56
C ASP A 339 13.23 6.93 12.59
N VAL A 340 13.12 6.59 11.29
CA VAL A 340 12.50 7.46 10.28
C VAL A 340 11.04 7.73 10.62
N ALA A 341 10.26 6.67 10.93
CA ALA A 341 8.85 6.82 11.29
C ALA A 341 8.67 7.73 12.50
N LYS A 342 9.48 7.54 13.55
CA LYS A 342 9.46 8.36 14.77
C LYS A 342 9.86 9.81 14.50
N GLN A 343 10.93 10.04 13.75
CA GLN A 343 11.37 11.40 13.40
C GLN A 343 10.28 12.13 12.63
N ASN A 344 9.70 11.49 11.61
CA ASN A 344 8.61 12.07 10.83
C ASN A 344 7.40 12.39 11.73
N THR A 345 6.98 11.47 12.61
CA THR A 345 5.89 11.70 13.59
C THR A 345 6.14 12.97 14.41
N LEU A 346 7.34 13.10 14.99
CA LEU A 346 7.69 14.24 15.84
C LEU A 346 7.66 15.56 15.06
N ILE A 347 8.16 15.58 13.82
CA ILE A 347 8.12 16.76 12.95
C ILE A 347 6.67 17.12 12.63
N TYR A 348 5.83 16.15 12.26
CA TYR A 348 4.42 16.39 11.95
C TYR A 348 3.64 16.91 13.17
N GLU A 349 3.81 16.31 14.34
CA GLU A 349 3.19 16.77 15.59
C GLU A 349 3.66 18.18 15.96
N GLU A 350 4.92 18.51 15.71
CA GLU A 350 5.41 19.85 15.98
C GLU A 350 4.88 20.87 14.98
N VAL A 351 4.95 20.60 13.68
CA VAL A 351 4.61 21.58 12.65
C VAL A 351 3.11 21.81 12.55
N PHE A 352 2.33 20.73 12.62
CA PHE A 352 0.90 20.76 12.32
C PHE A 352 0.01 20.48 13.52
N ALA A 353 0.57 20.08 14.66
CA ALA A 353 -0.19 19.55 15.80
C ALA A 353 -1.19 18.48 15.34
N THR A 354 -0.69 17.49 14.59
CA THR A 354 -1.53 16.49 13.95
C THR A 354 -2.29 15.62 14.94
N ILE A 355 -3.52 15.28 14.56
CA ILE A 355 -4.29 14.18 15.16
C ILE A 355 -4.39 13.07 14.09
N PRO A 356 -4.39 11.79 14.49
CA PRO A 356 -4.23 11.27 15.85
C PRO A 356 -2.79 11.32 16.37
N THR A 357 -2.63 11.29 17.70
CA THR A 357 -1.33 11.37 18.42
C THR A 357 -1.41 10.66 19.77
N ASP A 358 -0.32 10.02 20.19
CA ASP A 358 -0.20 9.39 21.52
C ASP A 358 -0.19 10.40 22.68
N ARG A 359 -0.11 11.71 22.37
CA ARG A 359 -0.22 12.79 23.36
C ARG A 359 -1.64 13.01 23.86
N THR A 360 -2.65 12.50 23.16
CA THR A 360 -4.07 12.71 23.50
C THR A 360 -4.78 11.38 23.70
N ARG A 361 -4.98 11.01 24.96
CA ARG A 361 -5.59 9.77 25.44
C ARG A 361 -7.08 9.87 25.74
N THR A 362 -7.62 11.10 25.82
CA THR A 362 -9.05 11.37 26.04
C THR A 362 -9.59 12.43 25.07
N PHE A 363 -10.90 12.48 24.86
CA PHE A 363 -11.55 13.51 24.03
C PHE A 363 -11.31 14.94 24.57
N ALA A 364 -11.24 15.08 25.89
CA ALA A 364 -10.89 16.34 26.53
C ALA A 364 -9.47 16.80 26.14
N GLN A 365 -8.51 15.87 26.14
CA GLN A 365 -7.14 16.16 25.71
C GLN A 365 -7.06 16.48 24.22
N VAL A 366 -7.83 15.80 23.37
CA VAL A 366 -7.93 16.13 21.93
C VAL A 366 -8.42 17.57 21.73
N THR A 367 -9.44 17.97 22.48
CA THR A 367 -10.01 19.33 22.41
C THR A 367 -8.97 20.37 22.85
N ALA A 368 -8.34 20.14 24.00
CA ALA A 368 -7.28 21.02 24.51
C ALA A 368 -6.09 21.13 23.54
N TYR A 369 -5.66 20.01 22.96
CA TYR A 369 -4.56 19.97 22.00
C TYR A 369 -4.87 20.76 20.72
N ASN A 370 -6.09 20.62 20.19
CA ASN A 370 -6.54 21.40 19.03
C ASN A 370 -6.61 22.91 19.32
N ASP A 371 -7.02 23.30 20.52
CA ASP A 371 -7.08 24.71 20.88
C ASP A 371 -5.69 25.32 21.07
N MET A 372 -4.76 24.56 21.67
CA MET A 372 -3.34 24.95 21.72
C MET A 372 -2.72 25.06 20.32
N ALA A 373 -3.07 24.16 19.41
CA ALA A 373 -2.59 24.19 18.03
C ALA A 373 -2.98 25.46 17.27
N LYS A 374 -4.24 25.92 17.43
CA LYS A 374 -4.74 27.16 16.80
C LYS A 374 -4.01 28.41 17.27
N MET A 375 -3.44 28.40 18.47
CA MET A 375 -2.72 29.53 19.06
C MET A 375 -1.23 29.53 18.72
N LYS A 376 -0.73 28.49 18.03
CA LYS A 376 0.68 28.32 17.73
C LYS A 376 1.07 29.22 16.55
N ASP A 377 1.75 30.33 16.83
CA ASP A 377 2.42 31.10 15.80
C ASP A 377 3.76 30.42 15.48
N MET A 378 3.90 29.95 14.23
CA MET A 378 5.07 29.19 13.78
C MET A 378 5.86 30.04 12.78
N ASP A 379 7.14 30.24 13.07
CA ASP A 379 8.07 30.88 12.14
C ASP A 379 8.10 30.08 10.81
N PRO A 380 7.73 30.68 9.67
CA PRO A 380 7.71 30.01 8.37
C PRO A 380 9.08 29.43 7.96
N ILE A 381 10.18 30.11 8.31
CA ILE A 381 11.54 29.68 7.94
C ILE A 381 11.91 28.43 8.73
N LYS A 382 11.72 28.47 10.05
CA LYS A 382 11.94 27.31 10.93
C LYS A 382 11.06 26.13 10.54
N THR A 383 9.82 26.40 10.15
CA THR A 383 8.87 25.37 9.67
C THR A 383 9.39 24.70 8.41
N GLN A 384 9.81 25.47 7.41
CA GLN A 384 10.33 24.93 6.16
C GLN A 384 11.63 24.14 6.36
N GLN A 385 12.49 24.57 7.28
CA GLN A 385 13.71 23.82 7.64
C GLN A 385 13.37 22.45 8.21
N LYS A 386 12.41 22.38 9.15
CA LYS A 386 11.99 21.11 9.76
C LYS A 386 11.34 20.15 8.76
N LEU A 387 10.52 20.66 7.85
CA LEU A 387 9.89 19.82 6.83
C LEU A 387 10.90 19.16 5.88
N LYS A 388 12.06 19.78 5.66
CA LYS A 388 13.14 19.17 4.86
C LYS A 388 13.82 17.99 5.55
N GLU A 389 13.65 17.84 6.85
CA GLU A 389 14.17 16.70 7.62
C GLU A 389 13.26 15.46 7.51
N ILE A 390 12.04 15.60 6.97
CA ILE A 390 11.13 14.48 6.74
C ILE A 390 11.69 13.58 5.66
N GLN A 391 11.69 12.27 5.91
CA GLN A 391 12.11 11.26 4.96
C GLN A 391 10.93 10.35 4.63
N GLY A 392 10.33 10.57 3.45
CA GLY A 392 9.23 9.74 2.96
C GLY A 392 7.91 10.01 3.66
N PHE A 393 7.03 9.02 3.64
CA PHE A 393 5.66 9.17 4.14
C PHE A 393 5.42 8.43 5.45
N VAL A 394 6.31 7.52 5.85
CA VAL A 394 6.07 6.67 7.02
C VAL A 394 6.06 7.49 8.30
N VAL A 395 5.08 7.22 9.16
CA VAL A 395 4.97 7.73 10.53
C VAL A 395 4.60 6.58 11.46
N GLU A 396 4.84 6.74 12.75
CA GLU A 396 4.35 5.78 13.75
C GLU A 396 2.82 5.78 13.78
N TYR A 397 2.22 4.60 13.94
CA TYR A 397 0.79 4.51 14.24
C TYR A 397 0.56 4.81 15.73
N PRO A 398 -0.32 5.75 16.11
CA PRO A 398 -0.51 6.15 17.49
C PRO A 398 -1.32 5.12 18.28
N LEU A 399 -0.63 4.23 19.00
CA LEU A 399 -1.21 3.12 19.76
C LEU A 399 -1.92 3.54 21.05
N TYR A 400 -1.70 4.76 21.51
CA TYR A 400 -2.25 5.30 22.76
C TYR A 400 -3.22 6.47 22.54
N PHE A 401 -3.50 6.84 21.29
CA PHE A 401 -4.53 7.81 20.96
C PHE A 401 -5.92 7.35 21.47
N LEU A 402 -6.60 8.21 22.23
CA LEU A 402 -7.91 7.94 22.84
C LEU A 402 -7.98 6.63 23.67
N ASN A 403 -6.84 6.12 24.15
CA ASN A 403 -6.81 4.80 24.80
C ASN A 403 -7.54 4.75 26.16
N GLU A 404 -7.81 5.89 26.79
CA GLU A 404 -8.57 5.99 28.04
C GLU A 404 -10.09 6.08 27.79
N GLU A 405 -10.52 6.27 26.54
CA GLU A 405 -11.93 6.22 26.14
C GLU A 405 -12.35 4.76 25.89
N ASN A 406 -13.15 4.19 26.80
CA ASN A 406 -13.53 2.77 26.78
C ASN A 406 -14.90 2.49 26.17
N ASP A 407 -15.69 3.53 25.93
CA ASP A 407 -17.07 3.37 25.50
C ASP A 407 -17.16 3.32 23.97
N LEU A 408 -17.92 2.33 23.48
CA LEU A 408 -18.40 2.36 22.12
C LEU A 408 -19.37 3.56 21.97
N PRO A 409 -19.31 4.28 20.85
CA PRO A 409 -20.15 5.44 20.61
C PRO A 409 -21.64 5.08 20.65
N SER A 410 -22.46 5.96 21.24
CA SER A 410 -23.92 5.82 21.14
C SER A 410 -24.36 6.19 19.72
N MET A 411 -24.67 5.18 18.93
CA MET A 411 -24.96 5.34 17.50
C MET A 411 -26.41 5.64 17.18
N ILE A 412 -27.25 5.73 18.21
CA ILE A 412 -28.66 5.50 18.05
C ILE A 412 -29.43 6.56 18.82
N PRO A 413 -30.47 7.15 18.22
CA PRO A 413 -31.44 7.93 18.97
C PRO A 413 -31.95 7.13 20.18
N PRO A 414 -32.44 7.78 21.24
CA PRO A 414 -33.04 7.07 22.37
C PRO A 414 -34.07 6.04 21.90
N GLY A 415 -33.78 4.74 22.10
CA GLY A 415 -34.69 3.64 21.80
C GLY A 415 -34.33 2.68 20.64
N GLY A 416 -33.21 2.85 19.94
CA GLY A 416 -32.78 1.84 18.95
C GLY A 416 -31.57 1.00 19.40
N ILE A 417 -31.32 -0.12 18.70
CA ILE A 417 -30.19 -1.05 18.91
C ILE A 417 -29.47 -1.26 17.56
N ALA A 418 -28.16 -0.98 17.51
CA ALA A 418 -27.30 -1.19 16.36
C ALA A 418 -26.36 -2.35 16.70
N PRO A 419 -26.34 -3.42 15.91
CA PRO A 419 -25.52 -4.58 16.23
C PRO A 419 -24.03 -4.25 16.06
N LEU A 420 -23.21 -4.72 17.01
CA LEU A 420 -21.77 -4.48 17.03
C LEU A 420 -21.05 -4.99 15.78
N ILE A 421 -21.64 -5.98 15.12
CA ILE A 421 -21.18 -6.60 13.89
C ILE A 421 -21.00 -5.62 12.72
N ILE A 422 -21.62 -4.42 12.79
CA ILE A 422 -21.47 -3.37 11.76
C ILE A 422 -20.03 -2.83 11.74
N TRP A 423 -19.33 -2.92 12.87
CA TRP A 423 -17.99 -2.36 13.05
C TRP A 423 -16.88 -3.39 12.85
N THR A 424 -17.21 -4.69 12.76
CA THR A 424 -16.23 -5.79 12.79
C THR A 424 -16.05 -6.51 11.49
#